data_AF-A0A925TYT5-F1
#
_entry.id   AF-A0A925TYT5-F1
#
_cell.length_a   1.000
_cell.length_b   1.000
_cell.length_c   1.000
_cell.angle_alpha   90.00
_cell.angle_beta   90.00
_cell.angle_gamma   90.00
#
_symmetry.space_group_name_H-M   'P 1'
#
loop_
_entity.id
_entity.type
_entity.pdbx_description
1 polymer ?
#
loop_
_entity_poly.entity_id
_entity_poly.type
_entity_poly.pdbx_seq_one_letter_code
_entity_poly.pdbx_strand_id
1 'polypeptide(L)'
;MKKAFDYFLVIIQLVLFAVYWWQPEKIAVFLPEIWKYTGMVLMGAGVLITLIAMLQLNKHITMLPSPTEQALLRTNGVFSIMRHPIYGGIIYFAIGFALYKLD
;
A
#
# COMPACT_ATOMS: atom_id res chain seq x y z
N MET A 1 -6.11 -27.28 1.27
CA MET A 1 -7.22 -26.39 0.83
C MET A 1 -6.89 -24.90 0.92
N LYS A 2 -6.16 -24.40 1.94
CA LYS A 2 -5.83 -22.97 2.07
C LYS A 2 -4.93 -22.39 0.95
N LYS A 3 -3.90 -23.12 0.50
CA LYS A 3 -2.94 -22.62 -0.53
C LYS A 3 -3.57 -22.25 -1.87
N ALA A 4 -4.51 -23.06 -2.38
CA ALA A 4 -5.17 -22.78 -3.66
C ALA A 4 -6.00 -21.48 -3.59
N PHE A 5 -6.66 -21.27 -2.46
CA PHE A 5 -7.40 -20.03 -2.18
C PHE A 5 -6.47 -18.83 -2.05
N ASP A 6 -5.33 -18.97 -1.36
CA ASP A 6 -4.32 -17.91 -1.27
C ASP A 6 -3.82 -17.47 -2.65
N TYR A 7 -3.47 -18.41 -3.53
CA TYR A 7 -3.06 -18.10 -4.90
C TYR A 7 -4.18 -17.45 -5.71
N PHE A 8 -5.41 -17.92 -5.57
CA PHE A 8 -6.57 -17.32 -6.23
C PHE A 8 -6.74 -15.84 -5.84
N LEU A 9 -6.63 -15.52 -4.54
CA LEU A 9 -6.69 -14.15 -4.05
C LEU A 9 -5.56 -13.28 -4.59
N VAL A 10 -4.33 -13.79 -4.64
CA VAL A 10 -3.18 -13.07 -5.22
C VAL A 10 -3.40 -12.81 -6.72
N ILE A 11 -3.93 -13.78 -7.46
CA ILE A 11 -4.25 -13.61 -8.88
C ILE A 11 -5.31 -12.51 -9.05
N ILE A 12 -6.39 -12.54 -8.26
CA ILE A 12 -7.40 -11.48 -8.27
C ILE A 12 -6.75 -10.12 -7.98
N GLN A 13 -5.88 -10.04 -6.98
CA GLN A 13 -5.20 -8.79 -6.64
C GLN A 13 -4.34 -8.26 -7.80
N LEU A 14 -3.59 -9.11 -8.49
CA LEU A 14 -2.79 -8.72 -9.66
C LEU A 14 -3.69 -8.24 -10.81
N VAL A 15 -4.82 -8.91 -11.04
CA VAL A 15 -5.83 -8.48 -12.03
C VAL A 15 -6.39 -7.12 -11.64
N LEU A 16 -6.74 -6.89 -10.37
CA LEU A 16 -7.25 -5.60 -9.89
C LEU A 16 -6.22 -4.48 -10.06
N PHE A 17 -4.94 -4.73 -9.83
CA PHE A 17 -3.88 -3.75 -10.10
C PHE A 17 -3.73 -3.44 -11.59
N ALA A 18 -3.84 -4.45 -12.47
CA ALA A 18 -3.84 -4.24 -13.91
C ALA A 18 -5.07 -3.41 -14.35
N VAL A 19 -6.25 -3.71 -13.80
CA VAL A 19 -7.48 -2.96 -14.05
C VAL A 19 -7.38 -1.52 -13.53
N TYR A 20 -6.78 -1.30 -12.36
CA TYR A 20 -6.55 0.05 -11.80
C TYR A 20 -5.71 0.94 -12.72
N TRP A 21 -4.79 0.35 -13.49
CA TRP A 21 -3.97 1.10 -14.46
C TRP A 21 -4.78 1.54 -15.69
N TRP A 22 -5.91 0.91 -15.96
CA TRP A 22 -6.83 1.32 -17.02
C TRP A 22 -7.64 2.55 -16.58
N GLN A 23 -7.24 3.73 -17.07
CA GLN A 23 -7.90 5.01 -16.80
C GLN A 23 -8.48 5.60 -18.11
N PRO A 24 -9.74 5.29 -18.46
CA PRO A 24 -10.28 5.57 -19.79
C PRO A 24 -10.61 7.05 -20.02
N GLU A 25 -10.86 7.82 -18.96
CA GLU A 25 -11.13 9.26 -19.04
C GLU A 25 -10.38 10.02 -17.95
N LYS A 26 -9.73 11.12 -18.34
CA LYS A 26 -9.14 12.07 -17.39
C LYS A 26 -10.21 13.11 -17.06
N ILE A 27 -10.70 13.08 -15.84
CA ILE A 27 -11.50 14.18 -15.31
C ILE A 27 -10.53 15.33 -15.03
N ALA A 28 -10.73 16.47 -15.69
CA ALA A 28 -9.99 17.68 -15.39
C ALA A 28 -10.47 18.21 -14.04
N VAL A 29 -9.62 18.15 -13.02
CA VAL A 29 -9.87 18.69 -11.69
C VAL A 29 -8.76 19.66 -11.38
N PHE A 30 -9.11 20.94 -11.32
CA PHE A 30 -8.17 21.99 -10.96
C PHE A 30 -8.03 22.04 -9.43
N LEU A 31 -6.86 21.67 -8.93
CA LEU A 31 -6.50 21.85 -7.52
C LEU A 31 -5.50 23.00 -7.37
N PRO A 32 -5.62 23.82 -6.29
CA PRO A 32 -4.59 24.77 -5.95
C PRO A 32 -3.22 24.09 -5.76
N GLU A 33 -2.14 24.76 -6.15
CA GLU A 33 -0.77 24.21 -6.15
C GLU A 33 -0.32 23.66 -4.78
N ILE A 34 -0.88 24.17 -3.67
CA ILE A 34 -0.62 23.66 -2.32
C ILE A 34 -0.83 22.14 -2.20
N TRP A 35 -1.84 21.60 -2.91
CA TRP A 35 -2.16 20.17 -2.87
C TRP A 35 -1.09 19.30 -3.49
N LYS A 36 -0.32 19.84 -4.44
CA LYS A 36 0.83 19.14 -5.03
C LYS A 36 1.91 18.90 -3.98
N TYR A 37 2.22 19.90 -3.16
CA TYR A 37 3.18 19.78 -2.06
C TYR A 37 2.66 18.84 -0.96
N THR A 38 1.37 18.94 -0.61
CA THR A 38 0.73 17.97 0.30
C THR A 38 0.85 16.55 -0.26
N GLY A 39 0.62 16.36 -1.56
CA GLY A 39 0.76 15.10 -2.25
C GLY A 39 2.17 14.51 -2.13
N MET A 40 3.20 15.32 -2.37
CA MET A 40 4.60 14.90 -2.21
C MET A 40 4.92 14.46 -0.78
N VAL A 41 4.44 15.20 0.23
CA VAL A 41 4.65 14.84 1.65
C VAL A 41 3.97 13.50 1.97
N LEU A 42 2.74 13.30 1.51
CA LEU A 42 2.00 12.05 1.70
C LEU A 42 2.68 10.86 0.99
N MET A 43 3.19 11.07 -0.22
CA MET A 43 3.98 10.06 -0.95
C MET A 43 5.23 9.67 -0.16
N GLY A 44 6.01 10.65 0.30
CA GLY A 44 7.21 10.41 1.11
C GLY A 44 6.90 9.67 2.41
N ALA A 45 5.87 10.11 3.14
CA ALA A 45 5.42 9.45 4.36
C ALA A 45 4.97 8.00 4.09
N GLY A 46 4.20 7.77 3.03
CA GLY A 46 3.74 6.43 2.63
C GLY A 46 4.89 5.48 2.32
N VAL A 47 5.90 5.96 1.60
CA VAL A 47 7.14 5.19 1.32
C VAL A 47 7.87 4.87 2.62
N LEU A 48 8.08 5.85 3.50
CA LEU A 48 8.78 5.65 4.76
C LEU A 48 8.07 4.63 5.66
N ILE A 49 6.75 4.75 5.84
CA ILE A 49 5.95 3.81 6.64
C ILE A 49 6.08 2.40 6.07
N THR A 50 5.96 2.25 4.75
CA THR A 50 6.07 0.95 4.07
C THR A 50 7.46 0.33 4.28
N LEU A 51 8.53 1.11 4.07
CA LEU A 51 9.90 0.63 4.26
C LEU A 51 10.17 0.23 5.71
N ILE A 52 9.75 1.03 6.69
CA ILE A 52 9.92 0.70 8.11
C ILE A 52 9.14 -0.58 8.45
N ALA A 53 7.91 -0.73 7.97
CA ALA A 53 7.12 -1.94 8.17
C ALA A 53 7.78 -3.19 7.56
N MET A 54 8.31 -3.06 6.34
CA MET A 54 9.06 -4.14 5.68
C MET A 54 10.32 -4.52 6.46
N LEU A 55 11.10 -3.53 6.93
CA LEU A 55 12.28 -3.79 7.76
C LEU A 55 11.92 -4.48 9.09
N GLN A 56 10.79 -4.13 9.71
CA GLN A 56 10.32 -4.76 10.95
C GLN A 56 9.77 -6.18 10.75
N LEU A 57 9.18 -6.48 9.59
CA LEU A 57 8.76 -7.85 9.23
C LEU A 57 9.93 -8.71 8.75
N ASN A 58 10.94 -8.11 8.11
CA ASN A 58 12.15 -8.75 7.62
C ASN A 58 11.85 -10.02 6.79
N LYS A 59 12.34 -11.19 7.20
CA LYS A 59 12.16 -12.47 6.49
C LYS A 59 10.73 -13.02 6.52
N HIS A 60 9.81 -12.37 7.23
CA HIS A 60 8.43 -12.81 7.38
C HIS A 60 7.45 -12.03 6.50
N ILE A 61 7.95 -11.26 5.52
CA ILE A 61 7.12 -10.65 4.49
C ILE A 61 6.62 -11.75 3.56
N THR A 62 5.32 -11.97 3.53
CA THR A 62 4.66 -12.87 2.60
C THR A 62 3.50 -12.15 1.92
N MET A 63 3.31 -12.42 0.63
CA MET A 63 2.16 -11.96 -0.14
C MET A 63 0.97 -12.93 -0.01
N LEU A 64 1.16 -14.10 0.61
CA LEU A 64 0.09 -15.06 0.84
C LEU A 64 -0.74 -14.61 2.06
N PRO A 65 -2.10 -14.62 1.97
CA PRO A 65 -2.98 -14.28 3.08
C PRO A 65 -2.79 -15.19 4.30
N SER A 66 -2.56 -16.47 4.08
CA SER A 66 -2.29 -17.41 5.17
C SER A 66 -0.90 -17.13 5.78
N PRO A 67 -0.81 -17.00 7.12
CA PRO A 67 0.46 -16.79 7.79
C PRO A 67 1.39 -18.00 7.63
N THR A 68 2.70 -17.75 7.61
CA THR A 68 3.70 -18.82 7.65
C THR A 68 3.73 -19.43 9.04
N GLU A 69 4.09 -20.72 9.15
CA GLU A 69 4.10 -21.45 10.43
C GLU A 69 5.01 -20.82 11.50
N GLN A 70 5.99 -20.03 11.07
CA GLN A 70 6.98 -19.37 11.92
C GLN A 70 6.70 -17.85 12.08
N ALA A 71 5.54 -17.36 11.63
CA ALA A 71 5.20 -15.96 11.77
C ALA A 71 4.94 -15.61 13.24
N LEU A 72 5.75 -14.70 13.79
CA LEU A 72 5.56 -14.15 15.14
C LEU A 72 4.76 -12.84 15.06
N LEU A 73 3.84 -12.65 16.01
CA LEU A 73 3.09 -11.41 16.13
C LEU A 73 4.05 -10.25 16.46
N ARG A 74 3.96 -9.17 15.67
CA ARG A 74 4.70 -7.92 15.90
C ARG A 74 3.75 -6.88 16.49
N THR A 75 4.15 -6.28 17.61
CA THR A 75 3.37 -5.25 18.32
C THR A 75 4.22 -4.03 18.68
N ASN A 76 5.46 -3.96 18.19
CA ASN A 76 6.40 -2.86 18.43
C ASN A 76 6.57 -1.99 17.16
N GLY A 77 7.20 -0.83 17.32
CA GLY A 77 7.51 0.04 16.18
C GLY A 77 6.25 0.56 15.48
N VAL A 78 6.18 0.46 14.16
CA VAL A 78 4.98 0.93 13.42
C VAL A 78 3.77 0.03 13.64
N PHE A 79 4.00 -1.23 14.05
CA PHE A 79 2.94 -2.18 14.39
C PHE A 79 2.27 -1.91 15.74
N SER A 80 2.83 -1.03 16.60
CA SER A 80 2.14 -0.58 17.82
C SER A 80 1.07 0.48 17.53
N ILE A 81 1.17 1.16 16.39
CA ILE A 81 0.28 2.26 15.99
C ILE A 81 -0.84 1.72 15.09
N MET A 82 -0.51 0.84 14.13
CA MET A 82 -1.48 0.26 13.20
C MET A 82 -1.19 -1.21 12.88
N ARG A 83 -2.24 -2.00 12.67
CA ARG A 83 -2.11 -3.46 12.45
C ARG A 83 -1.59 -3.83 11.06
N HIS A 84 -1.75 -2.93 10.08
CA HIS A 84 -1.37 -3.16 8.68
C HIS A 84 -0.59 -1.96 8.09
N PRO A 85 0.63 -1.68 8.59
CA PRO A 85 1.38 -0.48 8.21
C PRO A 85 1.82 -0.46 6.74
N ILE A 86 2.06 -1.61 6.11
CA ILE A 86 2.32 -1.67 4.66
C ILE A 86 1.11 -1.15 3.87
N TYR A 87 -0.11 -1.57 4.24
CA TYR A 87 -1.33 -1.12 3.56
C TYR A 87 -1.59 0.37 3.82
N GLY A 88 -1.40 0.82 5.06
CA GLY A 88 -1.45 2.25 5.39
C GLY A 88 -0.48 3.07 4.54
N GLY A 89 0.77 2.63 4.42
CA GLY A 89 1.77 3.30 3.60
C GLY A 89 1.43 3.35 2.11
N ILE A 90 0.94 2.24 1.53
CA ILE A 90 0.48 2.19 0.13
C ILE A 90 -0.70 3.16 -0.10
N ILE A 91 -1.67 3.21 0.81
CA ILE A 91 -2.82 4.12 0.71
C ILE A 91 -2.36 5.58 0.78
N TYR A 92 -1.48 5.93 1.72
CA TYR A 92 -0.91 7.28 1.82
C TYR A 92 -0.19 7.69 0.54
N PHE A 93 0.59 6.76 -0.04
CA PHE A 93 1.25 6.99 -1.31
C PHE A 93 0.26 7.19 -2.46
N ALA A 94 -0.78 6.35 -2.57
CA ALA A 94 -1.78 6.44 -3.62
C ALA A 94 -2.56 7.77 -3.55
N ILE A 95 -2.95 8.21 -2.35
CA ILE A 95 -3.61 9.50 -2.14
C ILE A 95 -2.66 10.64 -2.53
N GLY A 96 -1.41 10.59 -2.07
CA GLY A 96 -0.43 11.62 -2.41
C GLY A 96 -0.13 11.70 -3.90
N PHE A 97 -0.04 10.55 -4.57
CA PHE A 97 0.14 10.47 -6.01
C PHE A 97 -1.05 11.05 -6.77
N ALA A 98 -2.28 10.78 -6.33
CA ALA A 98 -3.47 11.39 -6.91
C ALA A 98 -3.43 12.92 -6.78
N LEU A 99 -3.14 13.46 -5.59
CA LEU A 99 -3.03 14.91 -5.38
C LEU A 99 -1.90 15.56 -6.18
N TYR A 100 -0.79 14.85 -6.38
CA TYR A 100 0.33 15.32 -7.20
C TYR A 100 0.01 15.33 -8.70
N LYS A 101 -0.86 14.43 -9.16
CA LYS A 101 -1.22 14.25 -10.58
C LYS A 101 -2.38 15.13 -11.05
N LEU A 102 -3.21 15.61 -10.13
CA LEU A 102 -4.33 16.50 -10.43
C LEU A 102 -3.76 17.90 -10.65
N ASP A 103 -3.68 18.29 -11.93
CA ASP A 103 -3.40 19.65 -12.39
C ASP A 103 -4.66 20.22 -13.05
#